data_AF-A0AAD1ASB4-F1
#
_entry.id   AF-A0AAD1ASB4-F1
#
_cell.length_a   1.000
_cell.length_b   1.000
_cell.length_c   1.000
_cell.angle_alpha   90.00
_cell.angle_beta   90.00
_cell.angle_gamma   90.00
#
_symmetry.space_group_name_H-M   'P 1'
#
loop_
_entity.id
_entity.type
_entity.pdbx_description
1 polymer ?
#
loop_
_entity_poly.entity_id
_entity_poly.type
_entity_poly.pdbx_seq_one_letter_code
_entity_poly.pdbx_strand_id
1 'polypeptide(L)' 'MPTHVGLRAKQDGVERNSVILLEQIRTIDKQRLQARVTALSSAKMAAVDRALAISVGLVSLPKPKTYNKN' A
#
# COMPACT_ATOMS: atom_id res chain seq x y z
N MET A 1 2.52 -2.08 -9.95
CA MET A 1 1.68 -0.88 -10.01
C MET A 1 1.99 0.00 -8.79
N PRO A 2 2.06 1.34 -8.91
CA PRO A 2 2.61 2.20 -7.86
C PRO A 2 1.66 2.43 -6.67
N THR A 3 0.39 2.07 -6.80
CA THR A 3 -0.63 2.11 -5.73
C THR A 3 -0.71 0.81 -4.93
N HIS A 4 0.14 -0.17 -5.21
CA HIS A 4 0.12 -1.47 -4.54
C HIS A 4 1.25 -1.58 -3.51
N VAL A 5 0.92 -2.05 -2.31
CA VAL A 5 1.91 -2.35 -1.26
C VAL A 5 1.83 -3.82 -0.86
N GLY A 6 2.93 -4.54 -1.07
CA GLY A 6 3.01 -5.96 -0.72
C GLY A 6 3.16 -6.20 0.78
N LEU A 7 2.42 -7.19 1.27
CA LEU A 7 2.52 -7.75 2.62
C LEU A 7 3.02 -9.19 2.56
N ARG A 8 3.99 -9.50 3.41
CA ARG A 8 4.53 -10.86 3.56
C ARG A 8 4.03 -11.44 4.87
N ALA A 9 3.47 -12.66 4.81
CA ALA A 9 2.76 -13.29 5.93
C ALA A 9 3.52 -13.22 7.26
N LYS A 10 4.77 -13.71 7.26
CA LYS A 10 5.61 -13.81 8.45
C LYS A 10 6.07 -12.46 9.01
N GLN A 11 6.33 -11.47 8.15
CA GLN A 11 6.87 -10.17 8.59
C GLN A 11 5.79 -9.16 8.96
N ASP A 12 4.62 -9.24 8.31
CA ASP A 12 3.56 -8.23 8.42
C ASP A 12 2.34 -8.74 9.22
N GLY A 13 2.43 -9.92 9.84
CA GLY A 13 1.40 -10.45 10.75
C GLY A 13 0.09 -10.83 10.06
N VAL A 14 0.14 -11.25 8.80
CA VAL A 14 -1.04 -11.68 8.02
C VAL A 14 -0.94 -13.19 7.72
N GLU A 15 -2.08 -13.86 7.55
CA GLU A 15 -2.11 -15.32 7.31
C GLU A 15 -1.40 -15.72 6.01
N ARG A 16 -1.50 -14.87 4.98
CA ARG A 16 -1.00 -15.15 3.62
C ARG A 16 -0.34 -13.92 3.01
N ASN A 17 0.59 -14.13 2.09
CA ASN A 17 1.15 -13.03 1.30
C ASN A 17 0.01 -12.30 0.59
N SER A 18 -0.04 -10.99 0.78
CA SER A 18 -1.19 -10.16 0.43
C SER A 18 -0.74 -8.84 -0.19
N VAL A 19 -1.68 -8.06 -0.73
CA VAL A 19 -1.41 -6.74 -1.30
C VAL A 19 -2.46 -5.75 -0.81
N ILE A 20 -2.03 -4.57 -0.36
CA ILE A 20 -2.91 -3.44 -0.09
C ILE A 20 -3.12 -2.67 -1.40
N LEU A 21 -4.37 -2.44 -1.78
CA LEU A 21 -4.78 -1.75 -3.00
C LEU A 21 -5.22 -0.32 -2.67
N LEU A 22 -4.32 0.65 -2.82
CA LEU A 22 -4.61 2.03 -2.41
C LEU A 22 -5.61 2.74 -3.33
N GLU A 23 -5.85 2.20 -4.53
CA GLU A 23 -6.89 2.68 -5.44
C GLU A 23 -8.31 2.23 -5.03
N GLN A 24 -8.44 1.32 -4.07
CA GLN A 24 -9.72 0.76 -3.62
C GLN A 24 -10.12 1.22 -2.21
N ILE A 25 -9.58 2.36 -1.74
CA ILE A 25 -9.91 2.92 -0.43
C ILE A 25 -11.39 3.26 -0.30
N ARG A 26 -11.95 3.04 0.89
CA ARG A 26 -13.33 3.39 1.23
C ARG A 26 -13.39 3.97 2.64
N THR A 27 -14.18 5.01 2.82
CA THR A 27 -14.60 5.49 4.15
C THR A 27 -15.64 4.52 4.71
N ILE A 28 -15.49 4.10 5.97
CA ILE A 28 -16.37 3.13 6.62
C ILE A 28 -16.73 3.61 8.03
N ASP A 29 -17.93 3.29 8.49
CA ASP A 29 -18.29 3.48 9.90
C ASP A 29 -17.54 2.49 10.80
N LYS A 30 -17.27 2.87 12.06
CA LYS A 30 -16.55 2.03 13.04
C LYS A 30 -17.27 0.70 13.32
N GLN A 31 -18.59 0.64 13.21
CA GLN A 31 -19.38 -0.58 13.40
C GLN A 31 -19.05 -1.67 12.37
N ARG A 32 -18.45 -1.33 11.22
CA ARG A 32 -18.02 -2.30 10.20
C ARG A 32 -16.69 -2.99 10.55
N LEU A 33 -15.96 -2.50 11.55
CA LEU A 33 -14.72 -3.11 12.03
C LEU A 33 -15.06 -4.26 12.99
N GLN A 34 -14.51 -5.46 12.75
CA GLN A 34 -14.79 -6.65 13.56
C GLN A 34 -13.68 -6.93 14.57
N ALA A 35 -12.50 -7.32 14.11
CA ALA A 35 -11.35 -7.67 14.95
C ALA A 35 -10.05 -7.10 14.36
N ARG A 36 -9.05 -6.85 15.22
CA ARG A 36 -7.72 -6.42 14.79
C ARG A 36 -6.94 -7.63 14.27
N VAL A 37 -6.52 -7.56 13.00
CA VAL A 37 -5.72 -8.63 12.37
C VAL A 37 -4.23 -8.44 12.63
N THR A 38 -3.68 -7.25 12.36
CA THR A 38 -2.24 -6.97 12.46
C THR A 38 -1.96 -5.49 12.78
N ALA A 39 -0.68 -5.16 12.96
CA ALA A 39 -0.15 -3.81 13.00
C ALA A 39 1.07 -3.74 12.07
N LEU A 40 1.05 -2.83 11.10
CA LEU A 40 2.17 -2.68 10.17
C LEU A 40 3.29 -1.86 10.82
N SER A 41 4.54 -2.20 10.49
CA SER A 41 5.70 -1.43 10.95
C SER A 41 5.70 -0.02 10.36
N SER A 42 6.38 0.93 11.02
CA SER A 42 6.50 2.31 10.53
C SER A 42 7.09 2.39 9.12
N ALA A 43 8.06 1.52 8.82
CA ALA A 43 8.65 1.42 7.48
C ALA A 43 7.63 0.97 6.42
N LYS A 44 6.73 0.05 6.78
CA LYS A 44 5.64 -0.39 5.91
C LYS A 44 4.59 0.69 5.73
N MET A 45 4.20 1.37 6.82
CA MET A 45 3.27 2.50 6.76
C MET A 45 3.81 3.64 5.87
N ALA A 46 5.10 3.94 5.91
CA ALA A 46 5.70 4.92 5.00
C ALA A 46 5.60 4.51 3.52
N ALA A 47 5.58 3.21 3.20
CA ALA A 47 5.31 2.74 1.84
C ALA A 47 3.83 2.89 1.45
N VAL A 48 2.92 2.67 2.40
CA VAL A 48 1.48 2.92 2.25
C VAL A 48 1.22 4.39 1.98
N ASP A 49 1.83 5.31 2.74
CA ASP A 49 1.65 6.76 2.56
C ASP A 49 2.10 7.22 1.17
N ARG A 50 3.25 6.72 0.69
CA ARG A 50 3.74 7.03 -0.67
C ARG A 50 2.79 6.51 -1.74
N ALA A 51 2.33 5.26 -1.61
CA ALA A 51 1.39 4.66 -2.56
C ALA A 51 0.03 5.38 -2.56
N LEU A 52 -0.43 5.79 -1.38
CA LEU A 52 -1.67 6.56 -1.21
C LEU A 52 -1.53 7.93 -1.87
N ALA A 53 -0.44 8.66 -1.63
CA ALA A 53 -0.19 9.95 -2.25
C ALA A 53 -0.22 9.88 -3.79
N ILE A 54 0.31 8.80 -4.37
CA ILE A 54 0.18 8.53 -5.82
C ILE A 54 -1.29 8.26 -6.18
N SER A 55 -1.96 7.38 -5.42
CA SER A 55 -3.35 6.98 -5.69
C SER A 55 -4.34 8.14 -5.68
N VAL A 56 -4.13 9.14 -4.83
CA VAL A 56 -4.99 10.34 -4.73
C VAL A 56 -4.44 11.54 -5.49
N GLY A 57 -3.37 11.37 -6.28
CA GLY A 57 -2.83 12.42 -7.16
C GLY A 57 -2.06 13.54 -6.46
N LEU A 58 -1.63 13.34 -5.21
CA LEU A 58 -0.81 14.31 -4.46
C LEU A 58 0.66 14.32 -4.91
N VAL A 59 1.12 13.22 -5.52
CA VAL A 59 2.46 13.13 -6.12
C VAL A 59 2.40 12.47 -7.48
N SER A 60 3.32 12.86 -8.37
CA SER A 60 3.41 12.33 -9.72
C SER A 60 3.87 10.88 -9.74
N LEU A 61 3.48 10.14 -10.78
CA LEU A 61 4.04 8.83 -11.05
C LEU A 61 5.57 8.92 -11.24
N PRO A 62 6.34 7.96 -10.71
CA PRO A 62 7.78 7.91 -10.97
C PRO A 62 8.00 7.86 -12.49
N LYS A 63 8.87 8.74 -12.99
CA LYS A 63 9.18 8.81 -14.42
C LYS A 63 9.68 7.43 -14.89
N PRO A 64 9.21 6.92 -16.04
CA PRO A 64 9.71 5.67 -16.58
C PRO A 64 11.22 5.77 -16.76
N LYS A 65 11.96 4.71 -16.40
CA LYS A 65 13.40 4.63 -16.65
C LYS A 65 13.61 4.73 -18.15
N THR A 66 14.22 5.82 -18.62
CA THR A 66 14.72 5.94 -19.99
C THR A 66 15.83 4.90 -20.17
N TYR A 67 15.52 3.79 -20.83
CA TYR A 67 16.53 2.84 -21.25
C TYR A 67 17.34 3.48 -22.39
N ASN A 68 18.59 3.81 -22.10
CA ASN A 68 19.54 4.24 -23.12
C ASN A 68 19.89 3.01 -23.98
N LYS A 69 19.38 2.97 -25.22
CA LYS A 69 19.85 2.02 -26.23
C LYS A 69 21.13 2.61 -26.82
N ASN A 70 22.28 2.13 -26.33
CA ASN A 70 23.52 2.21 -27.09
C ASN A 70 23.49 1.17 -28.20
#